data_AF-A0A163ACF6-F1
#
_entry.id   AF-A0A163ACF6-F1
#
_cell.length_a   1.000
_cell.length_b   1.000
_cell.length_c   1.000
_cell.angle_alpha   90.00
_cell.angle_beta   90.00
_cell.angle_gamma   90.00
#
_symmetry.space_group_name_H-M   'P 1'
#
loop_
_entity.id
_entity.type
_entity.pdbx_description
1 polymer ?
#
loop_
_entity_poly.entity_id
_entity_poly.type
_entity_poly.pdbx_seq_one_letter_code
_entity_poly.pdbx_strand_id
1 'polypeptide(L)'
;MFHKQQKEKRLRIIIVIFLIFQLLIYYSDFNFSLENHFLKITILSIIGYCYFVFLSFKNQGTKVLLSILIIGFGFYLLFVEFIGSFSGTEKVFEKWDIDNYEITYAKEEYIFGPGSPPYLKLKKKYLLGILKKDIDAMETDLNSLEIGRTECLVKFHNKKVQFDLCSLKKIE
;
A
#
# COMPACT_ATOMS: atom_id res chain seq x y z
N MET A 1 30.05 -31.15 7.18
CA MET A 1 30.46 -29.79 6.75
C MET A 1 29.69 -29.31 5.51
N PHE A 2 29.54 -30.14 4.46
CA PHE A 2 28.80 -29.84 3.22
C PHE A 2 27.34 -29.39 3.41
N HIS A 3 26.57 -30.05 4.29
CA HIS A 3 25.16 -29.70 4.52
C HIS A 3 24.96 -28.30 5.12
N LYS A 4 25.93 -27.78 5.88
CA LYS A 4 25.85 -26.45 6.51
C LYS A 4 26.03 -25.34 5.45
N GLN A 5 27.02 -25.49 4.57
CA GLN A 5 27.24 -24.56 3.46
C GLN A 5 26.07 -24.54 2.46
N GLN A 6 25.45 -25.70 2.21
CA GLN A 6 24.31 -25.78 1.28
C GLN A 6 23.04 -25.13 1.84
N LYS A 7 22.80 -25.23 3.16
CA LYS A 7 21.71 -24.49 3.84
C LYS A 7 21.93 -22.98 3.78
N GLU A 8 23.15 -22.50 4.02
CA GLU A 8 23.49 -21.07 3.97
C GLU A 8 23.30 -20.48 2.57
N LYS A 9 23.65 -21.20 1.50
CA LYS A 9 23.40 -20.76 0.11
C LYS A 9 21.90 -20.66 -0.21
N ARG A 10 21.09 -21.65 0.20
CA ARG A 10 19.64 -21.63 -0.01
C ARG A 10 18.96 -20.48 0.73
N LEU A 11 19.37 -20.22 1.98
CA LEU A 11 18.85 -19.12 2.78
C LEU A 11 19.14 -17.75 2.13
N ARG A 12 20.36 -17.56 1.60
CA ARG A 12 20.73 -16.34 0.85
C ARG A 12 19.83 -16.12 -0.36
N ILE A 13 19.57 -17.16 -1.16
CA ILE A 13 18.72 -17.07 -2.34
C ILE A 13 17.28 -16.71 -1.96
N ILE A 14 16.72 -17.35 -0.93
CA ILE A 14 15.36 -17.05 -0.45
C ILE A 14 15.23 -15.58 -0.04
N ILE A 15 16.23 -15.04 0.66
CA ILE A 15 16.23 -13.64 1.10
C ILE A 15 16.35 -12.67 -0.08
N VAL A 16 17.18 -12.98 -1.08
CA VAL A 16 17.28 -12.16 -2.30
C VAL A 16 15.97 -12.18 -3.09
N ILE A 17 15.32 -13.34 -3.20
CA ILE A 17 14.00 -13.45 -3.83
C ILE A 17 12.96 -12.63 -3.05
N PHE A 18 12.99 -12.71 -1.72
CA PHE A 18 12.11 -11.93 -0.86
C PHE A 18 12.33 -10.41 -1.01
N LEU A 19 13.58 -9.96 -1.15
CA LEU A 19 13.94 -8.57 -1.43
C LEU A 19 13.39 -8.09 -2.77
N ILE A 20 13.57 -8.88 -3.83
CA ILE A 20 13.04 -8.55 -5.16
C ILE A 20 11.52 -8.47 -5.11
N PHE A 21 10.88 -9.40 -4.40
CA PHE A 21 9.43 -9.42 -4.24
C PHE A 21 8.90 -8.19 -3.46
N GLN A 22 9.56 -7.79 -2.37
CA GLN A 22 9.22 -6.56 -1.63
C GLN A 22 9.40 -5.31 -2.50
N LEU A 23 10.48 -5.21 -3.26
CA LEU A 23 10.73 -4.10 -4.20
C LEU A 23 9.68 -4.04 -5.31
N LEU A 24 9.33 -5.19 -5.91
CA LEU A 24 8.30 -5.27 -6.94
C LEU A 24 6.93 -4.82 -6.42
N ILE A 25 6.60 -5.20 -5.18
CA ILE A 25 5.38 -4.75 -4.51
C ILE A 25 5.42 -3.24 -4.27
N TYR A 26 6.52 -2.73 -3.71
CA TYR A 26 6.66 -1.31 -3.37
C TYR A 26 6.55 -0.39 -4.59
N TYR A 27 7.11 -0.80 -5.73
CA TYR A 27 7.02 -0.06 -6.98
C TYR A 27 5.74 -0.33 -7.78
N SER A 28 4.91 -1.27 -7.36
CA SER A 28 3.66 -1.54 -8.06
C SER A 28 2.57 -0.59 -7.58
N ASP A 29 1.65 -0.20 -8.47
CA ASP A 29 0.43 0.56 -8.11
C ASP A 29 -0.54 -0.22 -7.18
N PHE A 30 -0.13 -1.37 -6.65
CA PHE A 30 -0.94 -2.15 -5.72
C PHE A 30 -0.74 -1.62 -4.31
N ASN A 31 -1.77 -0.98 -3.77
CA ASN A 31 -1.88 -0.71 -2.36
C ASN A 31 -2.32 -1.99 -1.66
N PHE A 32 -1.46 -2.51 -0.79
CA PHE A 32 -1.90 -3.55 0.13
C PHE A 32 -2.99 -2.99 1.02
N SER A 33 -4.02 -3.77 1.33
CA SER A 33 -5.04 -3.40 2.33
C SER A 33 -4.47 -3.21 3.76
N LEU A 34 -3.14 -3.28 3.90
CA LEU A 34 -2.32 -3.19 5.09
C LEU A 34 -1.61 -1.82 5.16
N GLU A 35 -2.20 -0.73 4.66
CA GLU A 35 -1.65 0.64 4.78
C GLU A 35 -1.13 0.94 6.21
N ASN A 36 -1.83 0.45 7.24
CA ASN A 36 -1.43 0.62 8.65
C ASN A 36 -0.34 -0.35 9.16
N HIS A 37 0.08 -1.33 8.36
CA HIS A 37 1.12 -2.30 8.73
C HIS A 37 2.40 -2.17 7.92
N PHE A 38 2.44 -1.30 6.90
CA PHE A 38 3.66 -1.11 6.10
C PHE A 38 4.85 -0.70 6.98
N LEU A 39 4.70 0.31 7.83
CA LEU A 39 5.72 0.73 8.79
C LEU A 39 6.18 -0.43 9.70
N LYS A 40 5.24 -1.27 10.18
CA LYS A 40 5.56 -2.46 10.99
C LYS A 40 6.36 -3.49 10.19
N ILE A 41 5.98 -3.74 8.94
CA ILE A 41 6.65 -4.67 8.04
C ILE A 41 8.06 -4.16 7.73
N THR A 42 8.22 -2.86 7.42
CA THR A 42 9.51 -2.24 7.13
C THR A 42 10.47 -2.35 8.32
N ILE A 43 10.00 -2.07 9.55
CA ILE A 43 10.82 -2.23 10.77
C ILE A 43 11.21 -3.70 10.99
N LEU A 44 10.25 -4.63 10.89
CA LEU A 44 10.54 -6.07 11.02
C LEU A 44 11.54 -6.55 9.97
N SER A 45 11.45 -6.02 8.75
CA SER A 45 12.37 -6.31 7.66
C SER A 45 13.79 -5.85 8.01
N ILE A 46 13.96 -4.60 8.46
CA ILE A 46 15.26 -4.04 8.88
C ILE A 46 15.90 -4.91 9.97
N ILE A 47 15.13 -5.27 11.02
CA ILE A 47 15.61 -6.13 12.11
C ILE A 47 16.03 -7.50 11.58
N GLY A 48 15.21 -8.12 10.73
CA GLY A 48 15.50 -9.41 10.11
C GLY A 48 16.77 -9.38 9.27
N TYR A 49 16.98 -8.31 8.49
CA TYR A 49 18.18 -8.13 7.68
C TYR A 49 19.44 -7.92 8.52
N CYS A 50 19.37 -7.08 9.57
CA CYS A 50 20.48 -6.89 10.50
C CYS A 50 20.87 -8.20 11.20
N TYR A 51 19.87 -8.97 11.66
CA TYR A 51 20.10 -10.29 12.26
C TYR A 51 20.73 -11.28 11.25
N PHE A 52 20.24 -11.29 10.01
CA PHE A 52 20.77 -12.13 8.95
C PHE A 52 22.24 -11.82 8.61
N VAL A 53 22.58 -10.53 8.49
CA VAL A 53 23.97 -10.10 8.26
C VAL A 53 24.86 -10.55 9.43
N PHE A 54 24.38 -10.39 10.67
CA PHE A 54 25.12 -10.77 11.85
C PHE A 54 25.45 -12.27 11.90
N LEU A 55 24.53 -13.12 11.44
CA LEU A 55 24.73 -14.57 11.34
C LEU A 55 25.58 -15.00 10.12
N SER A 56 25.43 -14.31 8.99
CA SER A 56 25.96 -14.79 7.70
C SER A 56 27.43 -14.44 7.44
N PHE A 57 27.92 -13.35 8.03
CA PHE A 57 29.28 -12.88 7.82
C PHE A 57 30.15 -13.22 9.04
N LYS A 58 31.42 -13.57 8.83
CA LYS A 58 32.37 -13.81 9.94
C LYS A 58 33.15 -12.56 10.32
N ASN A 59 33.47 -11.72 9.33
CA ASN A 59 34.24 -10.50 9.54
C ASN A 59 33.40 -9.43 10.24
N GLN A 60 33.87 -8.94 11.38
CA GLN A 60 33.20 -7.88 12.15
C GLN A 60 33.07 -6.57 11.36
N GLY A 61 34.10 -6.17 10.61
CA GLY A 61 34.04 -4.95 9.80
C GLY A 61 32.95 -5.01 8.74
N THR A 62 32.82 -6.14 8.05
CA THR A 62 31.78 -6.36 7.04
C THR A 62 30.37 -6.41 7.66
N LYS A 63 30.22 -6.98 8.86
CA LYS A 63 28.93 -6.97 9.59
C LYS A 63 28.49 -5.55 9.88
N VAL A 64 29.37 -4.75 10.49
CA VAL A 64 29.07 -3.38 10.88
C VAL A 64 28.74 -2.54 9.65
N LEU A 65 29.55 -2.63 8.59
CA LEU A 65 29.33 -1.88 7.35
C LEU A 65 27.97 -2.22 6.71
N LEU A 66 27.65 -3.50 6.55
CA LEU A 66 26.39 -3.93 5.94
C LEU A 66 25.17 -3.57 6.80
N SER A 67 25.26 -3.73 8.12
CA SER A 67 24.17 -3.32 9.02
C SER A 67 23.93 -1.81 8.97
N ILE A 68 24.98 -0.99 8.89
CA ILE A 68 24.84 0.47 8.72
C ILE A 68 24.15 0.79 7.39
N LEU A 69 24.52 0.12 6.29
CA LEU A 69 23.88 0.32 5.00
C LEU A 69 22.39 -0.07 5.01
N ILE A 70 22.05 -1.20 5.64
CA ILE A 70 20.66 -1.66 5.80
C ILE A 70 19.85 -0.67 6.62
N ILE A 71 20.40 -0.21 7.75
CA ILE A 71 19.74 0.78 8.60
C ILE A 71 19.57 2.10 7.84
N GLY A 72 20.61 2.59 7.16
CA GLY A 72 20.55 3.83 6.38
C GLY A 72 19.51 3.77 5.26
N PHE A 73 19.46 2.66 4.50
CA PHE A 73 18.44 2.46 3.48
C PHE A 73 17.04 2.31 4.08
N GLY A 74 16.90 1.61 5.21
CA GLY A 74 15.65 1.50 5.95
C GLY A 74 15.13 2.85 6.44
N PHE A 75 16.00 3.70 6.98
CA PHE A 75 15.67 5.08 7.36
C PHE A 75 15.27 5.92 6.15
N TYR A 76 15.94 5.77 5.01
CA TYR A 76 15.56 6.45 3.78
C TYR A 76 14.14 6.07 3.35
N LEU A 77 13.79 4.78 3.36
CA LEU A 77 12.43 4.32 3.03
C LEU A 77 11.39 4.88 4.01
N LEU A 78 11.68 4.83 5.31
CA LEU A 78 10.80 5.41 6.34
C LEU A 78 10.64 6.93 6.17
N PHE A 79 11.69 7.62 5.73
CA PHE A 79 11.65 9.06 5.48
C PHE A 79 10.81 9.41 4.24
N VAL A 80 10.92 8.63 3.16
CA VAL A 80 10.05 8.80 1.97
C VAL A 80 8.58 8.58 2.34
N GLU A 81 8.29 7.53 3.13
CA GLU A 81 6.94 7.25 3.62
C GLU A 81 6.43 8.34 4.57
N PHE A 82 7.31 8.85 5.44
CA PHE A 82 7.01 9.99 6.30
C PHE A 82 6.63 11.20 5.44
N ILE A 83 7.45 11.60 4.46
CA ILE A 83 7.11 12.70 3.53
C ILE A 83 5.77 12.44 2.82
N GLY A 84 5.54 11.22 2.34
CA GLY A 84 4.27 10.84 1.73
C GLY A 84 3.08 10.98 2.68
N SER A 85 3.27 10.68 3.97
CA SER A 85 2.22 10.89 4.98
C SER A 85 1.91 12.37 5.24
N PHE A 86 2.84 13.28 4.90
CA PHE A 86 2.61 14.73 4.94
C PHE A 86 1.93 15.27 3.69
N SER A 87 1.83 14.50 2.60
CA SER A 87 1.16 14.95 1.37
C SER A 87 -0.36 14.98 1.47
N GLY A 88 -0.92 14.81 2.67
CA GLY A 88 -2.35 14.82 2.96
C GLY A 88 -2.83 13.46 3.46
N THR A 89 -3.71 13.48 4.46
CA THR A 89 -4.39 12.28 4.94
C THR A 89 -5.72 12.14 4.23
N GLU A 90 -5.92 11.04 3.50
CA GLU A 90 -7.21 10.66 2.93
C GLU A 90 -8.18 10.32 4.08
N LYS A 91 -9.16 11.19 4.32
CA LYS A 91 -10.23 10.95 5.28
C LYS A 91 -11.40 10.31 4.56
N VAL A 92 -11.64 9.06 4.90
CA VAL A 92 -12.75 8.29 4.36
C VAL A 92 -14.01 8.54 5.18
N PHE A 93 -15.10 8.93 4.52
CA PHE A 93 -16.42 9.10 5.14
C PHE A 93 -17.27 7.84 4.99
N GLU A 94 -17.30 7.26 3.80
CA GLU A 94 -18.12 6.09 3.51
C GLU A 94 -17.42 5.15 2.51
N LYS A 95 -17.74 3.86 2.63
CA LYS A 95 -17.21 2.80 1.76
C LYS A 95 -18.32 1.85 1.35
N TRP A 96 -18.33 1.49 0.07
CA TRP A 96 -19.20 0.46 -0.48
C TRP A 96 -18.36 -0.63 -1.11
N ASP A 97 -18.58 -1.86 -0.67
CA ASP A 97 -17.97 -3.06 -1.21
C ASP A 97 -18.95 -3.76 -2.16
N ILE A 98 -18.59 -3.83 -3.44
CA ILE A 98 -19.42 -4.43 -4.50
C ILE A 98 -18.55 -5.41 -5.29
N ASP A 99 -18.78 -6.71 -5.08
CA ASP A 99 -17.99 -7.80 -5.66
C ASP A 99 -16.47 -7.63 -5.45
N ASN A 100 -15.71 -7.49 -6.54
CA ASN A 100 -14.27 -7.27 -6.56
C ASN A 100 -13.91 -5.77 -6.61
N TYR A 101 -14.83 -4.88 -6.27
CA TYR A 101 -14.63 -3.43 -6.27
C TYR A 101 -14.91 -2.85 -4.87
N GLU A 102 -14.18 -1.79 -4.54
CA GLU A 102 -14.42 -0.94 -3.38
C GLU A 102 -14.57 0.49 -3.89
N ILE A 103 -15.69 1.12 -3.57
CA ILE A 103 -15.94 2.53 -3.85
C ILE A 103 -15.80 3.26 -2.52
N THR A 104 -14.95 4.28 -2.48
CA THR A 104 -14.68 5.06 -1.28
C THR A 104 -15.07 6.51 -1.51
N TYR A 105 -15.91 7.07 -0.64
CA TYR A 105 -16.14 8.51 -0.56
C TYR A 105 -15.17 9.12 0.46
N ALA A 106 -14.27 9.97 -0.04
CA ALA A 106 -13.17 10.50 0.76
C ALA A 106 -12.87 11.96 0.41
N LYS A 107 -12.07 12.59 1.26
CA LYS A 107 -11.48 13.90 1.06
C LYS A 107 -10.04 13.91 1.56
N GLU A 108 -9.14 14.58 0.86
CA GLU A 108 -7.79 14.80 1.38
C GLU A 108 -7.81 15.97 2.36
N GLU A 109 -7.35 15.72 3.58
CA GLU A 109 -7.05 16.74 4.58
C GLU A 109 -5.53 16.98 4.57
N TYR A 110 -5.10 18.19 4.21
CA TYR A 110 -3.69 18.57 4.28
C TYR A 110 -3.37 19.16 5.67
N ILE A 111 -2.15 18.92 6.15
CA ILE A 111 -1.69 19.47 7.43
C ILE A 111 -1.60 21.01 7.35
N PHE A 112 -1.26 21.54 6.18
CA PHE A 112 -1.21 22.97 5.90
C PHE A 112 -2.06 23.30 4.68
N GLY A 113 -3.09 24.13 4.87
CA GLY A 113 -3.95 24.63 3.80
C GLY A 113 -5.34 23.98 3.76
N PRO A 114 -6.24 24.49 2.91
CA PRO A 114 -7.56 23.92 2.73
C PRO A 114 -7.45 22.54 2.08
N GLY A 115 -8.11 21.53 2.65
CA GLY A 115 -8.19 20.18 2.08
C GLY A 115 -8.84 20.16 0.70
N SER A 116 -8.72 19.03 -0.01
CA SER A 116 -9.31 18.85 -1.35
C SER A 116 -10.85 18.94 -1.33
N PRO A 117 -11.50 19.17 -2.48
CA PRO A 117 -12.90 18.80 -2.64
C PRO A 117 -13.08 17.28 -2.38
N PRO A 118 -14.26 16.84 -1.92
CA PRO A 118 -14.53 15.43 -1.72
C PRO A 118 -14.65 14.71 -3.08
N TYR A 119 -14.24 13.45 -3.10
CA TYR A 119 -14.21 12.63 -4.32
C TYR A 119 -14.65 11.20 -4.04
N LEU A 120 -15.07 10.52 -5.11
CA LEU A 120 -15.31 9.09 -5.14
C LEU A 120 -14.12 8.38 -5.78
N LYS A 121 -13.58 7.38 -5.09
CA LYS A 121 -12.42 6.60 -5.52
C LYS A 121 -12.82 5.15 -5.74
N LEU A 122 -12.54 4.61 -6.92
CA LEU A 122 -12.81 3.23 -7.30
C LEU A 122 -11.53 2.40 -7.18
N LYS A 123 -11.55 1.36 -6.35
CA LYS A 123 -10.47 0.40 -6.17
C LYS A 123 -10.91 -0.99 -6.65
N LYS A 124 -10.01 -1.74 -7.31
CA LYS A 124 -10.23 -3.16 -7.63
C LYS A 124 -9.48 -4.04 -6.65
N LYS A 125 -10.18 -5.03 -6.10
CA LYS A 125 -9.66 -6.06 -5.23
C LYS A 125 -9.12 -7.22 -6.08
N TYR A 126 -7.93 -7.69 -5.72
CA TYR A 126 -7.26 -8.85 -6.30
C TYR A 126 -6.80 -9.80 -5.18
N LEU A 127 -6.55 -11.06 -5.55
CA LEU A 127 -6.11 -12.11 -4.62
C LEU A 127 -6.96 -12.15 -3.34
N LEU A 128 -8.28 -12.37 -3.50
CA LEU A 128 -9.25 -12.42 -2.39
C LEU A 128 -9.29 -11.14 -1.53
N GLY A 129 -8.95 -9.99 -2.08
CA GLY A 129 -9.03 -8.69 -1.38
C GLY A 129 -7.76 -8.25 -0.67
N ILE A 130 -6.67 -9.02 -0.75
CA ILE A 130 -5.37 -8.68 -0.15
C ILE A 130 -4.75 -7.48 -0.88
N LEU A 131 -4.84 -7.47 -2.20
CA LEU A 131 -4.31 -6.42 -3.05
C LEU A 131 -5.45 -5.52 -3.52
N LYS A 132 -5.28 -4.21 -3.38
CA LYS A 132 -6.19 -3.22 -3.94
C LYS A 132 -5.41 -2.35 -4.91
N LYS A 133 -5.98 -2.10 -6.08
CA LYS A 133 -5.42 -1.15 -7.04
C LYS A 133 -6.42 -0.05 -7.27
N ASP A 134 -5.98 1.19 -7.10
CA ASP A 134 -6.76 2.37 -7.44
C ASP A 134 -6.93 2.39 -8.97
N ILE A 135 -8.18 2.46 -9.43
CA ILE A 135 -8.54 2.36 -10.85
C ILE A 135 -8.91 3.73 -11.41
N ASP A 136 -9.71 4.48 -10.65
CA ASP A 136 -10.30 5.74 -11.08
C ASP A 136 -10.67 6.58 -9.86
N ALA A 137 -10.70 7.89 -10.04
CA ALA A 137 -11.18 8.85 -9.05
C ALA A 137 -11.96 9.96 -9.77
N MET A 138 -13.08 10.38 -9.16
CA MET A 138 -13.94 11.42 -9.70
C MET A 138 -14.28 12.41 -8.58
N GLU A 139 -14.10 13.69 -8.85
CA GLU A 139 -14.54 14.77 -7.95
C GLU A 139 -16.06 14.77 -7.83
N THR A 140 -16.55 15.03 -6.63
CA THR A 140 -17.99 15.07 -6.32
C THR A 140 -18.32 16.40 -5.69
N ASP A 141 -19.31 17.09 -6.24
CA ASP A 141 -19.85 18.28 -5.58
C ASP A 141 -20.61 17.84 -4.33
N LEU A 142 -20.34 18.50 -3.20
CA LEU A 142 -21.00 18.31 -1.89
C LEU A 142 -22.53 18.27 -1.98
N ASN A 143 -23.11 18.92 -3.00
CA ASN A 143 -24.56 19.00 -3.22
C ASN A 143 -25.12 17.88 -4.09
N SER A 144 -24.27 17.14 -4.81
CA SER A 144 -24.69 16.03 -5.70
C SER A 144 -24.77 14.69 -4.98
N LEU A 145 -24.02 14.55 -3.88
CA LEU A 145 -23.93 13.32 -3.08
C LEU A 145 -24.48 13.52 -1.66
N GLU A 146 -25.56 14.31 -1.51
CA GLU A 146 -26.41 14.15 -0.33
C GLU A 146 -27.03 12.75 -0.39
N ILE A 147 -26.33 11.79 0.23
CA ILE A 147 -26.77 10.43 0.48
C ILE A 147 -28.14 10.52 1.14
N GLY A 148 -29.18 10.33 0.32
CA GLY A 148 -30.57 10.52 0.74
C GLY A 148 -31.52 11.03 -0.33
N ARG A 149 -31.06 11.68 -1.40
CA ARG A 149 -31.97 12.13 -2.47
C ARG A 149 -31.42 11.88 -3.88
N THR A 150 -31.97 10.79 -4.45
CA THR A 150 -32.36 10.59 -5.86
C THR A 150 -31.42 9.95 -6.88
N GLU A 151 -30.11 9.82 -6.70
CA GLU A 151 -29.30 9.02 -7.64
C GLU A 151 -28.23 8.18 -6.92
N CYS A 152 -28.57 6.95 -6.50
CA CYS A 152 -27.60 5.97 -5.98
C CYS A 152 -26.67 5.41 -7.08
N LEU A 153 -26.78 5.94 -8.30
CA LEU A 153 -26.09 5.47 -9.48
C LEU A 153 -24.81 6.27 -9.67
N VAL A 154 -23.66 5.61 -9.48
CA VAL A 154 -22.35 6.21 -9.69
C VAL A 154 -21.75 5.66 -10.97
N LYS A 155 -21.30 6.57 -11.85
CA LYS A 155 -20.67 6.22 -13.13
C LYS A 155 -19.24 6.73 -13.19
N PHE A 156 -18.30 5.81 -13.38
CA PHE A 156 -16.89 6.13 -13.57
C PHE A 156 -16.58 6.21 -15.07
N HIS A 157 -16.41 7.43 -15.58
CA HIS A 157 -16.28 7.70 -17.01
C HIS A 157 -15.04 7.06 -17.65
N ASN A 158 -13.91 7.00 -16.94
CA ASN A 158 -12.67 6.46 -17.53
C ASN A 158 -12.72 4.95 -17.74
N LYS A 159 -13.53 4.23 -16.95
CA LYS A 159 -13.65 2.76 -17.03
C LYS A 159 -14.97 2.27 -17.60
N LYS A 160 -15.90 3.16 -17.92
CA LYS A 160 -17.24 2.81 -18.42
C LYS A 160 -17.91 1.78 -17.50
N VAL A 161 -17.79 1.98 -16.20
CA VAL A 161 -18.45 1.14 -15.18
C VAL A 161 -19.42 1.96 -14.38
N GLN A 162 -20.58 1.37 -14.12
CA GLN A 162 -21.65 1.95 -13.34
C GLN A 162 -22.03 1.04 -12.18
N PHE A 163 -22.28 1.65 -11.03
CA PHE A 163 -22.65 0.97 -9.79
C PHE A 163 -23.93 1.57 -9.22
N ASP A 164 -24.80 0.72 -8.70
CA ASP A 164 -25.90 1.11 -7.81
C ASP A 164 -25.46 0.87 -6.37
N LEU A 165 -25.20 1.96 -5.65
CA LEU A 165 -24.77 1.94 -4.25
C LEU A 165 -25.88 1.50 -3.30
N CYS A 166 -27.16 1.69 -3.66
CA CYS A 166 -28.30 1.31 -2.83
C CYS A 166 -28.61 -0.18 -2.95
N SER A 167 -28.50 -0.72 -4.16
CA SER A 167 -28.65 -2.16 -4.40
C SER A 167 -27.35 -2.95 -4.21
N LEU A 168 -26.22 -2.28 -3.98
CA LEU A 168 -24.86 -2.85 -3.92
C LEU A 168 -24.56 -3.78 -5.11
N LYS A 169 -24.86 -3.29 -6.32
CA LYS A 169 -24.71 -4.07 -7.56
C LYS A 169 -23.96 -3.29 -8.63
N LYS A 170 -23.11 -4.00 -9.38
CA LYS A 170 -22.55 -3.50 -10.63
C LYS A 170 -23.64 -3.59 -11.71
N ILE A 171 -23.87 -2.50 -12.43
CA ILE A 171 -24.89 -2.45 -13.49
C ILE A 171 -24.24 -2.77 -14.84
N GLU A 172 -23.22 -2.02 -15.26
CA GLU A 172 -22.36 -2.33 -16.40
C GLU A 172 -21.12 -1.43 -16.40
#